data_AF-A7MIR2-F1
#
_entry.id   AF-A7MIR2-F1
#
_cell.length_a   1.000
_cell.length_b   1.000
_cell.length_c   1.000
_cell.angle_alpha   90.00
_cell.angle_beta   90.00
_cell.angle_gamma   90.00
#
_symmetry.space_group_name_H-M   'P 1'
#
loop_
_entity.id
_entity.type
_entity.pdbx_description
1 polymer ?
#
loop_
_entity_poly.entity_id
_entity_poly.type
_entity_poly.pdbx_seq_one_letter_code
_entity_poly.pdbx_strand_id
1 'polypeptide(L)'
;MPLGWTMVDNRNDSVQVLTIKNGKWDGSDVTGAEYEFGLGKTAGGVKIGAYSVYVDKGNVLADGVNAKMMYTDGDPTDKTKWVVSGAGEVKSNSSRVYSVEAESSSDGTVLPAKVTTWPIKVAAAIQGTDTLAISDDTNLDGSATISLVYI
;
A
#
# COMPACT_ATOMS: atom_id res chain seq x y z
N MET A 1 11.94 20.44 -1.29
CA MET A 1 12.30 19.53 -0.19
C MET A 1 11.90 18.13 -0.61
N PRO A 2 12.73 17.11 -0.36
CA PRO A 2 12.33 15.72 -0.44
C PRO A 2 11.03 15.47 0.36
N LEU A 3 10.17 14.60 -0.16
CA LEU A 3 8.90 14.23 0.43
C LEU A 3 8.74 12.72 0.32
N GLY A 4 8.32 12.08 1.39
CA GLY A 4 7.85 10.71 1.40
C GLY A 4 6.39 10.63 1.81
N TRP A 5 5.85 9.42 1.76
CA TRP A 5 4.52 9.12 2.30
C TRP A 5 4.48 7.74 2.95
N THR A 6 3.56 7.57 3.89
CA THR A 6 3.27 6.28 4.54
C THR A 6 1.79 6.00 4.44
N MET A 7 1.38 4.74 4.59
CA MET A 7 -0.03 4.36 4.67
C MET A 7 -0.29 3.51 5.92
N VAL A 8 -1.43 3.72 6.57
CA VAL A 8 -1.87 2.92 7.72
C VAL A 8 -3.33 2.53 7.57
N ASP A 9 -3.63 1.28 7.90
CA ASP A 9 -4.98 0.74 7.98
C ASP A 9 -5.68 1.22 9.25
N ASN A 10 -6.80 1.92 9.07
CA ASN A 10 -7.65 2.38 10.16
C ASN A 10 -8.55 1.25 10.69
N ARG A 11 -8.58 0.09 10.03
CA ARG A 11 -9.38 -1.10 10.33
C ARG A 11 -8.53 -2.36 10.55
N ASN A 12 -7.29 -2.21 11.06
CA ASN A 12 -6.37 -3.35 11.22
C ASN A 12 -6.94 -4.48 12.10
N ASP A 13 -7.79 -4.14 13.07
CA ASP A 13 -8.45 -5.09 13.96
C ASP A 13 -9.48 -5.99 13.23
N SER A 14 -9.81 -5.66 11.99
CA SER A 14 -10.71 -6.39 11.11
C SER A 14 -10.00 -7.18 10.00
N VAL A 15 -8.67 -7.11 9.90
CA VAL A 15 -7.91 -7.84 8.89
C VAL A 15 -8.12 -9.34 9.06
N GLN A 16 -8.70 -9.96 8.04
CA GLN A 16 -8.67 -11.39 7.83
C GLN A 16 -7.67 -11.68 6.72
N VAL A 17 -6.58 -12.36 7.07
CA VAL A 17 -5.52 -12.69 6.12
C VAL A 17 -6.05 -13.67 5.07
N LEU A 18 -6.01 -13.25 3.80
CA LEU A 18 -6.51 -14.02 2.65
C LEU A 18 -5.57 -13.86 1.47
N THR A 19 -5.49 -14.88 0.62
CA THR A 19 -4.87 -14.69 -0.70
C THR A 19 -5.75 -13.76 -1.54
N ILE A 20 -5.30 -12.52 -1.75
CA ILE A 20 -5.98 -11.56 -2.62
C ILE A 20 -5.54 -11.83 -4.06
N LYS A 21 -6.44 -12.45 -4.82
CA LYS A 21 -6.19 -12.82 -6.21
C LYS A 21 -6.00 -11.61 -7.10
N ASN A 22 -4.95 -11.65 -7.93
CA ASN A 22 -4.58 -10.53 -8.80
C ASN A 22 -4.43 -9.20 -8.05
N GLY A 23 -3.98 -9.23 -6.78
CA GLY A 23 -3.92 -8.03 -5.94
C GLY A 23 -2.79 -7.07 -6.32
N LYS A 24 -1.69 -7.58 -6.88
CA LYS A 24 -0.58 -6.75 -7.36
C LYS A 24 -0.90 -6.12 -8.71
N TRP A 25 -0.15 -5.08 -9.07
CA TRP A 25 -0.30 -4.41 -10.37
C TRP A 25 -0.08 -5.36 -11.55
N ASP A 26 0.94 -6.21 -11.46
CA ASP A 26 1.33 -7.20 -12.48
C ASP A 26 0.36 -8.40 -12.62
N GLY A 27 -0.73 -8.42 -11.84
CA GLY A 27 -1.70 -9.51 -11.83
C GLY A 27 -1.31 -10.67 -10.92
N SER A 28 -0.19 -10.61 -10.22
CA SER A 28 0.15 -11.61 -9.20
C SER A 28 -0.73 -11.48 -7.95
N ASP A 29 -0.79 -12.56 -7.16
CA ASP A 29 -1.51 -12.61 -5.89
C ASP A 29 -0.77 -11.88 -4.76
N VAL A 30 -1.52 -11.39 -3.77
CA VAL A 30 -1.00 -10.88 -2.50
C VAL A 30 -1.30 -11.92 -1.41
N THR A 31 -0.28 -12.28 -0.63
CA THR A 31 -0.36 -13.31 0.42
C THR A 31 0.31 -12.89 1.73
N GLY A 32 0.83 -11.66 1.83
CA GLY A 32 1.55 -11.17 2.99
C GLY A 32 0.66 -10.28 3.83
N ALA A 33 0.48 -10.63 5.10
CA ALA A 33 -0.42 -9.92 6.02
C ALA A 33 -0.05 -8.43 6.20
N GLU A 34 1.23 -8.08 6.06
CA GLU A 34 1.72 -6.70 6.14
C GLU A 34 1.27 -5.81 4.96
N TYR A 35 0.72 -6.40 3.89
CA TYR A 35 0.18 -5.71 2.71
C TYR A 35 -1.36 -5.75 2.65
N GLU A 36 -1.99 -6.27 3.69
CA GLU A 36 -3.43 -6.45 3.78
C GLU A 36 -4.04 -5.43 4.75
N PHE A 37 -5.15 -4.84 4.32
CA PHE A 37 -5.93 -3.82 5.00
C PHE A 37 -7.33 -4.37 5.26
N GLY A 38 -7.90 -4.11 6.43
CA GLY A 38 -9.16 -4.70 6.86
C GLY A 38 -10.37 -4.20 6.08
N LEU A 39 -11.31 -5.10 5.77
CA LEU A 39 -12.58 -4.76 5.11
C LEU A 39 -13.74 -4.55 6.07
N GLY A 40 -13.50 -4.61 7.38
CA GLY A 40 -14.54 -4.51 8.39
C GLY A 40 -14.98 -5.83 8.98
N LYS A 41 -16.02 -5.76 9.80
CA LYS A 41 -16.64 -6.89 10.48
C LYS A 41 -18.14 -6.92 10.18
N THR A 42 -18.72 -8.12 10.13
CA THR A 42 -20.17 -8.29 10.13
C THR A 42 -20.77 -7.76 11.44
N ALA A 43 -22.10 -7.60 11.51
CA ALA A 43 -22.78 -7.24 12.76
C ALA A 43 -22.50 -8.22 13.92
N GLY A 44 -22.26 -9.50 13.59
CA GLY A 44 -21.83 -10.53 14.54
C GLY A 44 -20.35 -10.50 14.91
N GLY A 45 -19.59 -9.50 14.44
CA GLY A 45 -18.17 -9.33 14.74
C GLY A 45 -17.22 -10.20 13.91
N VAL A 46 -17.71 -10.89 12.87
CA VAL A 46 -16.88 -11.74 12.01
C VAL A 46 -16.12 -10.85 11.03
N LYS A 47 -14.79 -10.97 10.99
CA LYS A 47 -13.95 -10.23 10.04
C LYS A 47 -14.36 -10.56 8.60
N ILE A 48 -14.56 -9.57 7.75
CA ILE A 48 -15.12 -9.81 6.42
C ILE A 48 -14.06 -10.32 5.44
N GLY A 49 -12.85 -9.77 5.53
CA GLY A 49 -11.80 -10.02 4.56
C GLY A 49 -10.70 -8.97 4.67
N ALA A 50 -9.94 -8.83 3.59
CA ALA A 50 -8.93 -7.80 3.44
C ALA A 50 -8.86 -7.27 2.02
N TYR A 51 -8.34 -6.05 1.87
CA TYR A 51 -7.94 -5.47 0.60
C TYR A 51 -6.45 -5.17 0.58
N SER A 52 -5.90 -5.04 -0.61
CA SER A 52 -4.51 -4.66 -0.85
C SER A 52 -4.46 -3.34 -1.61
N VAL A 53 -3.37 -2.61 -1.44
CA VAL A 53 -3.04 -1.41 -2.22
C VAL A 53 -1.67 -1.63 -2.83
N TYR A 54 -1.58 -1.55 -4.15
CA TYR A 54 -0.31 -1.67 -4.89
C TYR A 54 -0.19 -0.53 -5.88
N VAL A 55 1.02 0.01 -6.02
CA VAL A 55 1.35 1.08 -6.96
C VAL A 55 1.75 0.46 -8.30
N ASP A 56 1.34 1.09 -9.40
CA ASP A 56 1.98 0.89 -10.69
C ASP A 56 3.36 1.54 -10.70
N LYS A 57 4.35 0.82 -10.15
CA LYS A 57 5.71 1.36 -9.97
C LYS A 57 6.37 1.80 -11.29
N GLY A 58 5.89 1.30 -12.45
CA GLY A 58 6.43 1.65 -13.77
C GLY A 58 5.89 2.97 -14.32
N ASN A 59 4.82 3.50 -13.74
CA ASN A 59 4.14 4.73 -14.17
C ASN A 59 4.06 5.78 -13.05
N VAL A 60 4.95 5.69 -12.05
CA VAL A 60 5.13 6.75 -11.06
C VAL A 60 5.81 7.94 -11.72
N LEU A 61 5.27 9.14 -11.50
CA LEU A 61 5.79 10.37 -12.07
C LEU A 61 6.24 11.34 -10.97
N ALA A 62 7.32 12.06 -11.23
CA ALA A 62 7.77 13.24 -10.49
C ALA A 62 7.85 14.41 -11.45
N ASP A 63 7.09 15.48 -11.18
CA ASP A 63 6.97 16.67 -12.04
C ASP A 63 6.67 16.34 -13.52
N GLY A 64 5.86 15.29 -13.74
CA GLY A 64 5.45 14.84 -15.08
C GLY A 64 6.43 13.93 -15.81
N VAL A 65 7.55 13.56 -15.17
CA VAL A 65 8.58 12.66 -15.71
C VAL A 65 8.59 11.35 -14.93
N ASN A 66 8.82 10.21 -15.57
CA ASN A 66 8.97 8.94 -14.87
C ASN A 66 10.03 9.02 -13.76
N ALA A 67 9.74 8.37 -12.64
CA ALA A 67 10.61 8.26 -11.49
C ALA A 67 10.48 6.88 -10.84
N LYS A 68 11.58 6.40 -10.25
CA LYS A 68 11.61 5.09 -9.61
C LYS A 68 10.90 5.20 -8.28
N MET A 69 9.93 4.32 -8.05
CA MET A 69 9.40 4.10 -6.71
C MET A 69 10.49 3.55 -5.80
N MET A 70 10.78 4.30 -4.74
CA MET A 70 11.69 3.93 -3.68
C MET A 70 10.92 3.69 -2.39
N TYR A 71 11.49 2.89 -1.50
CA TYR A 71 11.02 2.79 -0.13
C TYR A 71 12.17 2.67 0.86
N THR A 72 11.88 2.93 2.12
CA THR A 72 12.74 2.56 3.25
C THR A 72 11.90 2.06 4.42
N ASP A 73 12.42 1.04 5.11
CA ASP A 73 11.94 0.58 6.42
C ASP A 73 12.82 1.15 7.57
N GLY A 74 13.81 1.99 7.24
CA GLY A 74 14.75 2.60 8.18
C GLY A 74 14.57 4.11 8.32
N ASP A 75 15.64 4.81 8.72
CA ASP A 75 15.63 6.28 8.80
C ASP A 75 15.52 6.89 7.39
N PRO A 76 14.46 7.64 7.07
CA PRO A 76 14.26 8.23 5.76
C PRO A 76 15.27 9.33 5.41
N THR A 77 15.97 9.90 6.40
CA THR A 77 17.02 10.90 6.18
C THR A 77 18.37 10.27 5.76
N ASP A 78 18.54 8.96 5.91
CA ASP A 78 19.73 8.22 5.48
C ASP A 78 19.53 7.63 4.09
N LYS A 79 20.15 8.24 3.08
CA LYS A 79 20.05 7.80 1.67
C LYS A 79 20.47 6.34 1.45
N THR A 80 21.32 5.78 2.32
CA THR A 80 21.78 4.38 2.20
C THR A 80 20.71 3.36 2.58
N LYS A 81 19.60 3.81 3.20
CA LYS A 81 18.47 2.95 3.59
C LYS A 81 17.38 2.86 2.52
N TRP A 82 17.50 3.62 1.44
CA TRP A 82 16.52 3.61 0.36
C TRP A 82 16.79 2.50 -0.63
N VAL A 83 15.72 1.80 -1.03
CA VAL A 83 15.77 0.70 -1.98
C VAL A 83 14.66 0.85 -3.02
N VAL A 84 14.92 0.37 -4.24
CA VAL A 84 13.93 0.39 -5.32
C VAL A 84 12.83 -0.63 -5.03
N SER A 85 11.57 -0.25 -5.22
CA SER A 85 10.44 -1.17 -5.07
C SER A 85 10.47 -2.28 -6.12
N GLY A 86 10.31 -3.52 -5.64
CA GLY A 86 10.25 -4.71 -6.49
C GLY A 86 8.91 -4.85 -7.20
N ALA A 87 7.80 -4.52 -6.52
CA ALA A 87 6.45 -4.84 -6.98
C ALA A 87 5.41 -3.73 -6.82
N GLY A 88 5.78 -2.56 -6.29
CA GLY A 88 4.85 -1.48 -5.97
C GLY A 88 4.14 -1.67 -4.63
N GLU A 89 4.75 -2.42 -3.71
CA GLU A 89 4.12 -2.88 -2.47
C GLU A 89 3.83 -1.76 -1.46
N VAL A 90 2.60 -1.71 -0.93
CA VAL A 90 2.18 -0.76 0.12
C VAL A 90 1.88 -1.49 1.42
N LYS A 91 2.62 -1.18 2.49
CA LYS A 91 2.39 -1.76 3.82
C LYS A 91 1.21 -1.09 4.52
N SER A 92 0.45 -1.86 5.28
CA SER A 92 -0.75 -1.40 5.98
C SER A 92 -0.51 -0.81 7.38
N ASN A 93 0.75 -0.66 7.81
CA ASN A 93 1.09 -0.34 9.20
C ASN A 93 2.01 0.87 9.37
N SER A 94 2.19 1.70 8.35
CA SER A 94 3.09 2.87 8.33
C SER A 94 4.58 2.60 8.59
N SER A 95 5.01 1.33 8.68
CA SER A 95 6.42 0.99 8.93
C SER A 95 7.37 1.27 7.76
N ARG A 96 6.82 1.69 6.61
CA ARG A 96 7.56 1.94 5.38
C ARG A 96 7.23 3.33 4.85
N VAL A 97 8.27 4.11 4.60
CA VAL A 97 8.19 5.39 3.89
C VAL A 97 8.46 5.15 2.42
N TYR A 98 7.62 5.71 1.55
CA TYR A 98 7.72 5.64 0.11
C TYR A 98 8.10 7.00 -0.45
N SER A 99 8.96 7.01 -1.47
CA SER A 99 9.31 8.22 -2.19
C SER A 99 9.81 7.87 -3.59
N VAL A 100 10.37 8.83 -4.30
CA VAL A 100 10.88 8.68 -5.66
C VAL A 100 12.37 8.99 -5.74
N GLU A 101 13.06 8.30 -6.63
CA GLU A 101 14.38 8.67 -7.12
C GLU A 101 14.28 8.96 -8.63
N ALA A 102 15.12 9.86 -9.14
CA ALA A 102 15.21 10.10 -10.57
C ALA A 102 15.58 8.79 -11.33
N GLU A 103 14.97 8.56 -12.49
CA GLU A 103 15.20 7.32 -13.27
C GLU A 103 16.67 7.07 -13.62
N SER A 104 17.44 8.14 -13.87
CA SER A 104 18.85 8.05 -14.21
C SER A 104 19.78 7.82 -13.02
N SER A 105 19.27 7.88 -11.77
CA SER A 105 20.07 7.73 -10.56
C SER A 105 20.04 6.28 -10.05
N SER A 106 20.88 5.95 -9.09
CA SER A 106 20.85 4.67 -8.36
C SER A 106 21.58 4.76 -7.01
N ASP A 107 21.64 5.95 -6.43
CA ASP A 107 22.43 6.23 -5.22
C ASP A 107 21.56 6.38 -3.96
N GLY A 108 20.25 6.18 -4.11
CA GLY A 108 19.27 6.22 -3.03
C GLY A 108 18.84 7.65 -2.67
N THR A 109 19.23 8.66 -3.45
CA THR A 109 18.85 10.05 -3.19
C THR A 109 17.38 10.27 -3.55
N VAL A 110 16.58 10.63 -2.55
CA VAL A 110 15.19 11.01 -2.76
C VAL A 110 15.12 12.28 -3.61
N LEU A 111 14.33 12.23 -4.68
CA LEU A 111 14.11 13.32 -5.61
C LEU A 111 13.12 14.35 -5.01
N PRO A 112 13.52 15.61 -4.79
CA PRO A 112 12.57 16.68 -4.49
C PRO A 112 11.71 16.97 -5.72
N ALA A 113 10.39 16.86 -5.60
CA ALA A 113 9.43 17.16 -6.66
C ALA A 113 8.29 18.05 -6.13
N LYS A 114 7.66 18.84 -7.01
CA LYS A 114 6.48 19.65 -6.66
C LYS A 114 5.20 18.83 -6.75
N VAL A 115 5.13 17.93 -7.73
CA VAL A 115 3.99 17.04 -7.96
C VAL A 115 4.53 15.62 -8.13
N THR A 116 3.94 14.66 -7.41
CA THR A 116 4.19 13.24 -7.65
C THR A 116 2.87 12.53 -7.95
N THR A 117 2.85 11.70 -8.99
CA THR A 117 1.68 10.91 -9.38
C THR A 117 1.95 9.44 -9.12
N TRP A 118 1.03 8.79 -8.42
CA TRP A 118 1.13 7.39 -8.01
C TRP A 118 -0.14 6.64 -8.44
N PRO A 119 -0.14 5.97 -9.60
CA PRO A 119 -1.27 5.13 -9.98
C PRO A 119 -1.36 3.95 -9.02
N ILE A 120 -2.55 3.69 -8.48
CA ILE A 120 -2.78 2.61 -7.51
C ILE A 120 -3.81 1.61 -8.03
N LYS A 121 -3.63 0.35 -7.64
CA LYS A 121 -4.61 -0.72 -7.74
C LYS A 121 -5.05 -1.12 -6.35
N VAL A 122 -6.37 -1.26 -6.21
CA VAL A 122 -7.02 -1.79 -5.02
C VAL A 122 -7.73 -3.08 -5.40
N ALA A 123 -7.49 -4.14 -4.64
CA ALA A 123 -8.13 -5.44 -4.84
C ALA A 123 -8.52 -6.04 -3.49
N ALA A 124 -9.65 -6.72 -3.43
CA ALA A 124 -10.23 -7.25 -2.21
C ALA A 124 -10.43 -8.77 -2.29
N ALA A 125 -10.25 -9.45 -1.16
CA ALA A 125 -10.71 -10.81 -0.93
C ALA A 125 -11.67 -10.82 0.25
N ILE A 126 -12.78 -11.55 0.09
CA ILE A 126 -13.83 -11.69 1.08
C ILE A 126 -13.87 -13.16 1.48
N GLN A 127 -14.07 -13.45 2.76
CA GLN A 127 -14.24 -14.83 3.23
C GLN A 127 -15.46 -15.49 2.57
N GLY A 128 -15.47 -16.81 2.55
CA GLY A 128 -16.65 -17.56 2.13
C GLY A 128 -17.89 -17.19 2.95
N THR A 129 -19.04 -17.13 2.29
CA THR A 129 -20.32 -16.72 2.89
C THR A 129 -20.74 -17.60 4.08
N ASP A 130 -20.37 -18.88 4.06
CA ASP A 130 -20.63 -19.82 5.15
C ASP A 130 -19.95 -19.39 6.46
N THR A 131 -18.76 -18.80 6.37
CA THR A 131 -18.01 -18.27 7.52
C THR A 131 -18.60 -16.94 8.00
N LEU A 132 -19.03 -16.09 7.06
CA LEU A 132 -19.48 -14.75 7.39
C LEU A 132 -20.87 -14.72 8.02
N ALA A 133 -21.67 -15.78 7.83
CA ALA A 133 -23.03 -15.89 8.36
C ALA A 133 -23.88 -14.65 8.04
N ILE A 134 -23.72 -14.12 6.82
CA ILE A 134 -24.39 -12.90 6.36
C ILE A 134 -25.86 -13.23 6.08
N SER A 135 -26.76 -12.76 6.94
CA SER A 135 -28.22 -12.84 6.76
C SER A 135 -28.81 -11.60 6.09
N ASP A 136 -28.09 -10.48 6.15
CA ASP A 136 -28.53 -9.15 5.71
C ASP A 136 -27.36 -8.37 5.10
N ASP A 137 -27.66 -7.25 4.44
CA ASP A 137 -26.65 -6.37 3.84
C ASP A 137 -25.54 -6.02 4.84
N THR A 138 -24.31 -6.31 4.46
CA THR A 138 -23.12 -6.04 5.26
C THR A 138 -22.21 -5.07 4.51
N ASN A 139 -21.97 -3.90 5.11
CA ASN A 139 -21.10 -2.89 4.52
C ASN A 139 -19.63 -3.30 4.59
N LEU A 140 -18.91 -3.13 3.49
CA LEU A 140 -17.45 -3.10 3.49
C LEU A 140 -17.03 -1.69 3.92
N ASP A 141 -16.31 -1.58 5.04
CA ASP A 141 -15.97 -0.30 5.64
C ASP A 141 -14.45 -0.10 5.85
N GLY A 142 -13.67 -0.75 4.98
CA GLY A 142 -12.23 -0.58 4.89
C GLY A 142 -11.83 0.88 4.73
N SER A 143 -10.75 1.26 5.42
CA SER A 143 -10.31 2.65 5.51
C SER A 143 -8.82 2.70 5.79
N ALA A 144 -8.11 3.61 5.11
CA ALA A 144 -6.70 3.83 5.34
C ALA A 144 -6.35 5.32 5.28
N THR A 145 -5.31 5.69 6.00
CA THR A 145 -4.77 7.05 6.05
C THR A 145 -3.44 7.09 5.31
N ILE A 146 -3.28 8.06 4.41
CA ILE A 146 -1.99 8.39 3.80
C ILE A 146 -1.44 9.62 4.51
N SER A 147 -0.21 9.53 5.01
CA SER A 147 0.50 10.64 5.67
C SER A 147 1.70 11.07 4.86
N LEU A 148 1.94 12.37 4.80
CA LEU A 148 3.14 12.93 4.17
C LEU A 148 4.27 13.08 5.19
N VAL A 149 5.50 12.75 4.77
CA VAL A 149 6.72 12.82 5.58
C VAL A 149 7.69 13.77 4.88
N TYR A 150 8.07 14.86 5.54
CA TYR A 150 9.17 15.69 5.06
C TYR A 150 10.49 15.02 5.42
N ILE A 151 11.39 14.91 4.43
CA ILE A 151 12.67 14.21 4.54
C ILE A 151 13.81 15.22 4.43
#